data_AF-A0A7J8YPX3-F1
#
_entry.id   AF-A0A7J8YPX3-F1
#
_cell.length_a   1.000
_cell.length_b   1.000
_cell.length_c   1.000
_cell.angle_alpha   90.00
_cell.angle_beta   90.00
_cell.angle_gamma   90.00
#
_symmetry.space_group_name_H-M   'P 1'
#
loop_
_entity.id
_entity.type
_entity.pdbx_description
1 polymer ?
#
loop_
_entity_poly.entity_id
_entity_poly.type
_entity_poly.pdbx_seq_one_letter_code
_entity_poly.pdbx_strand_id
1 'polypeptide(L)'
;MSNAWNQTRQMKILAVGSMMTPKYCWWRSQRFNDNIPVSNQEPTRSLEEHLQVMRTELEIIKQDLEKRNLELGKKIEQLEEEKMQIGLDVDVQKLEASKLRKGKKKAEEDLDSLKMDYKKLGLLMRTARLGKTSE
;
A
#
# COMPACT_ATOMS: atom_id res chain seq x y z
N MET A 1 1.43 -0.99 42.80
CA MET A 1 0.72 0.18 42.24
C MET A 1 -0.81 0.02 42.17
N SER A 2 -1.37 -1.20 42.18
CA SER A 2 -2.82 -1.43 41.99
C SER A 2 -3.73 -1.00 43.16
N ASN A 3 -3.20 -0.81 44.38
CA ASN A 3 -4.03 -0.57 45.57
C ASN A 3 -4.60 0.86 45.63
N ALA A 4 -3.78 1.87 45.27
CA ALA A 4 -4.21 3.27 45.21
C ALA A 4 -5.28 3.48 44.12
N TRP A 5 -5.13 2.82 42.95
CA TRP A 5 -6.11 2.89 41.86
C TRP A 5 -7.47 2.31 42.25
N ASN A 6 -7.48 1.17 42.96
CA ASN A 6 -8.71 0.57 43.46
C ASN A 6 -9.38 1.43 44.54
N GLN A 7 -8.61 2.06 45.43
CA GLN A 7 -9.16 3.00 46.42
C GLN A 7 -9.77 4.25 45.77
N THR A 8 -9.10 4.86 44.79
CA THR A 8 -9.64 6.03 44.07
C THR A 8 -10.92 5.68 43.29
N ARG A 9 -10.98 4.49 42.67
CA ARG A 9 -12.19 4.03 41.98
C ARG A 9 -13.36 3.81 42.95
N GLN A 10 -13.11 3.21 44.11
CA GLN A 10 -14.12 3.01 45.16
C GLN A 10 -14.67 4.34 45.68
N MET A 11 -13.80 5.31 46.01
CA MET A 11 -14.23 6.64 46.47
C MET A 11 -15.03 7.41 45.41
N LYS A 12 -14.64 7.32 44.13
CA LYS A 12 -15.40 7.94 43.02
C LYS A 12 -16.79 7.33 42.88
N ILE A 13 -16.94 6.02 43.05
CA ILE A 13 -18.24 5.34 43.01
C ILE A 13 -19.13 5.79 44.19
N LEU A 14 -18.56 5.91 45.39
CA LEU A 14 -19.29 6.35 46.59
C LEU A 14 -19.73 7.83 46.48
N ALA A 15 -18.86 8.72 46.00
CA ALA A 15 -19.18 10.13 45.80
C ALA A 15 -20.27 10.35 44.73
N VAL A 16 -20.22 9.60 43.62
CA VAL A 16 -21.26 9.62 42.59
C VAL A 16 -22.57 9.02 43.10
N GLY A 17 -22.50 7.99 43.94
CA GLY A 17 -23.67 7.38 44.58
C GLY A 17 -24.48 8.35 45.44
N SER A 18 -23.81 9.25 46.17
CA SER A 18 -24.45 10.27 47.01
C SER A 18 -25.07 11.43 46.20
N MET A 19 -24.70 11.59 44.93
CA MET A 19 -25.18 12.66 44.05
C MET A 19 -26.29 12.18 43.11
N MET A 20 -26.66 10.89 43.15
CA MET A 20 -27.74 10.34 42.34
C MET A 20 -29.09 10.80 42.91
N THR A 21 -29.86 11.51 42.09
CA THR A 21 -31.23 11.91 42.43
C THR A 21 -32.06 10.69 42.80
N PRO A 22 -32.96 10.76 43.82
CA PRO A 22 -33.77 9.63 44.29
C PRO A 22 -34.52 8.90 43.16
N LYS A 23 -34.81 9.61 42.07
CA LYS A 23 -35.45 9.11 40.84
C LYS A 23 -34.62 8.06 40.11
N TYR A 24 -33.29 8.17 40.11
CA TYR A 24 -32.41 7.16 39.52
C TYR A 24 -32.35 5.89 40.37
N CYS A 25 -32.30 6.01 41.70
CA CYS A 25 -32.33 4.86 42.60
C CYS A 25 -33.64 4.09 42.45
N TRP A 26 -34.78 4.79 42.35
CA TRP A 26 -36.07 4.17 42.08
C TRP A 26 -36.10 3.46 40.71
N TRP A 27 -35.60 4.12 39.65
CA TRP A 27 -35.48 3.51 38.32
C TRP A 27 -34.57 2.26 38.29
N ARG A 28 -33.47 2.26 39.04
CA ARG A 28 -32.55 1.11 39.13
C ARG A 28 -33.17 -0.04 39.94
N SER A 29 -33.85 0.25 41.05
CA SER A 29 -34.54 -0.75 41.86
C SER A 29 -35.68 -1.41 41.09
N GLN A 30 -36.39 -0.66 40.24
CA GLN A 30 -37.40 -1.20 39.32
C GLN A 30 -36.78 -2.15 38.28
N ARG A 31 -35.58 -1.84 37.77
CA ARG A 31 -34.88 -2.68 36.77
C ARG A 31 -34.31 -3.98 37.34
N PHE A 32 -33.98 -4.03 38.62
CA PHE A 32 -33.43 -5.25 39.24
C PHE A 32 -34.48 -6.35 39.41
N ASN A 33 -35.76 -5.99 39.55
CA ASN A 33 -36.84 -6.95 39.76
C ASN A 33 -37.60 -7.35 38.49
N ASP A 34 -37.51 -6.60 37.38
CA ASP A 34 -38.47 -6.81 36.29
C ASP A 34 -37.95 -7.51 35.02
N ASN A 35 -36.65 -7.78 34.80
CA ASN A 35 -36.23 -8.47 33.55
C ASN A 35 -34.87 -9.21 33.61
N ILE A 36 -34.78 -10.33 34.33
CA ILE A 36 -34.05 -11.46 33.75
C ILE A 36 -35.11 -12.49 33.44
N PRO A 37 -35.56 -12.63 32.17
CA PRO A 37 -36.27 -13.85 31.83
C PRO A 37 -35.28 -14.97 32.14
N VAL A 38 -35.61 -15.79 33.14
CA VAL A 38 -35.07 -17.14 33.22
C VAL A 38 -35.35 -17.72 31.85
N SER A 39 -34.31 -17.82 31.02
CA SER A 39 -34.42 -18.43 29.71
C SER A 39 -34.84 -19.85 29.97
N ASN A 40 -36.12 -20.16 29.75
CA ASN A 40 -36.63 -21.51 29.77
C ASN A 40 -35.75 -22.31 28.81
N GLN A 41 -34.88 -23.14 29.38
CA GLN A 41 -34.03 -24.05 28.65
C GLN A 41 -34.94 -25.12 28.05
N GLU A 42 -35.42 -24.89 26.82
CA GLU A 42 -35.79 -26.01 25.98
C GLU A 42 -34.50 -26.62 25.40
N PRO A 43 -34.36 -27.96 25.43
CA PRO A 43 -33.11 -28.63 25.18
C PRO A 43 -32.88 -28.74 23.67
N THR A 44 -31.66 -28.56 23.17
CA THR A 44 -31.22 -29.26 21.93
C THR A 44 -29.73 -29.16 21.65
N ARG A 45 -28.99 -28.24 22.28
CA ARG A 45 -27.52 -28.37 22.41
C ARG A 45 -27.07 -27.93 23.80
N SER A 46 -26.35 -28.78 24.51
CA SER A 46 -25.72 -28.39 25.78
C SER A 46 -24.78 -27.19 25.53
N LEU A 47 -24.56 -26.35 26.54
CA LEU A 47 -23.57 -25.26 26.46
C LEU A 47 -22.21 -25.77 25.97
N GLU A 48 -21.87 -27.00 26.35
CA GLU A 48 -20.68 -27.73 25.93
C GLU A 48 -20.66 -28.04 24.42
N GLU A 49 -21.78 -28.45 23.82
CA GLU A 49 -21.90 -28.62 22.37
C GLU A 49 -21.76 -27.30 21.61
N HIS A 50 -22.31 -26.19 22.14
CA HIS A 50 -22.10 -24.86 21.54
C HIS A 50 -20.63 -24.44 21.59
N LEU A 51 -19.95 -24.67 22.71
CA LEU A 51 -18.51 -24.40 22.84
C LEU A 51 -17.69 -25.28 21.90
N GLN A 52 -18.07 -26.55 21.73
CA GLN A 52 -17.41 -27.47 20.81
C GLN A 52 -17.60 -27.07 19.34
N VAL A 53 -18.82 -26.66 18.95
CA VAL A 53 -19.10 -26.13 17.61
C VAL A 53 -18.30 -24.86 17.35
N MET A 54 -18.33 -23.88 18.28
CA MET A 54 -17.52 -22.66 18.14
C MET A 54 -16.02 -22.97 18.04
N ARG A 55 -15.52 -23.96 18.78
CA ARG A 55 -14.13 -24.40 18.68
C ARG A 55 -13.81 -24.93 17.29
N THR A 56 -14.70 -25.71 16.68
CA THR A 56 -14.50 -26.23 15.32
C THR A 56 -14.57 -25.15 14.25
N GLU A 57 -15.49 -24.18 14.38
CA GLU A 57 -15.59 -23.05 13.44
C GLU A 57 -14.34 -22.17 13.47
N LEU A 58 -13.79 -21.92 14.67
CA LEU A 58 -12.53 -21.18 14.81
C LEU A 58 -11.33 -21.93 14.21
N GLU A 59 -11.29 -23.26 14.35
CA GLU A 59 -10.24 -24.09 13.72
C GLU A 59 -10.31 -24.01 12.19
N ILE A 60 -11.51 -24.03 11.62
CA ILE A 60 -11.72 -23.87 10.16
C ILE A 60 -11.27 -22.49 9.69
N ILE A 61 -11.69 -21.42 10.39
CA ILE A 61 -11.30 -20.05 10.06
C ILE A 61 -9.78 -19.88 10.11
N LYS A 62 -9.12 -20.48 11.11
CA LYS A 62 -7.66 -20.45 11.25
C LYS A 62 -6.97 -21.10 10.05
N GLN A 63 -7.40 -22.29 9.65
CA GLN A 63 -6.84 -22.99 8.48
C GLN A 63 -7.04 -22.19 7.18
N ASP A 64 -8.22 -21.60 7.01
CA ASP A 64 -8.52 -20.74 5.85
C ASP A 64 -7.65 -19.48 5.81
N LEU A 65 -7.41 -18.85 6.96
CA LEU A 65 -6.49 -17.70 7.07
C LEU A 65 -5.05 -18.10 6.74
N GLU A 66 -4.60 -19.25 7.23
CA GLU A 66 -3.27 -19.77 6.95
C GLU A 66 -3.08 -20.04 5.45
N LYS A 67 -4.07 -20.66 4.80
CA LYS A 67 -4.08 -20.86 3.34
C LYS A 67 -4.03 -19.53 2.57
N ARG A 68 -4.86 -18.56 2.95
CA ARG A 68 -4.87 -17.22 2.31
C ARG A 68 -3.54 -16.50 2.50
N ASN A 69 -2.91 -16.62 3.67
CA ASN A 69 -1.61 -16.03 3.92
C ASN A 69 -0.52 -16.63 3.03
N LEU A 70 -0.54 -17.96 2.81
CA LEU A 70 0.38 -18.62 1.88
C LEU A 70 0.17 -18.16 0.43
N GLU A 71 -1.08 -18.04 -0.01
CA GLU A 71 -1.41 -17.52 -1.35
C GLU A 71 -0.96 -16.07 -1.53
N LEU A 72 -1.18 -15.22 -0.52
CA LEU A 72 -0.71 -13.83 -0.53
C LEU A 72 0.81 -13.74 -0.53
N GLY A 73 1.50 -14.58 0.23
CA GLY A 73 2.97 -14.65 0.23
C GLY A 73 3.54 -14.93 -1.15
N LYS A 74 2.98 -15.93 -1.86
CA LYS A 74 3.38 -16.24 -3.24
C LYS A 74 3.13 -15.09 -4.21
N LYS A 75 2.00 -14.38 -4.08
CA LYS A 75 1.70 -13.21 -4.91
C LYS A 75 2.65 -12.05 -4.63
N ILE A 76 3.05 -11.85 -3.37
CA ILE A 76 4.04 -10.81 -3.01
C ILE A 76 5.38 -11.14 -3.65
N GLU A 77 5.85 -12.38 -3.55
CA GLU A 77 7.11 -12.84 -4.15
C GLU A 77 7.12 -12.64 -5.68
N GLN A 78 6.02 -13.01 -6.36
CA GLN A 78 5.86 -12.77 -7.80
C GLN A 78 5.92 -11.28 -8.16
N LEU A 79 5.23 -10.43 -7.39
CA LEU A 79 5.24 -8.98 -7.64
C LEU A 79 6.60 -8.35 -7.37
N GLU A 80 7.36 -8.86 -6.41
CA GLU A 80 8.73 -8.41 -6.15
C GLU A 80 9.68 -8.76 -7.31
N GLU A 81 9.55 -9.97 -7.86
CA GLU A 81 10.30 -10.41 -9.05
C GLU A 81 9.95 -9.56 -10.28
N GLU A 82 8.66 -9.36 -10.57
CA GLU A 82 8.19 -8.50 -11.67
C GLU A 82 8.71 -7.06 -11.53
N LYS A 83 8.66 -6.51 -10.31
CA LYS A 83 9.19 -5.17 -10.03
C LYS A 83 10.69 -5.08 -10.29
N MET A 84 11.46 -6.10 -9.91
CA MET A 84 12.90 -6.14 -10.19
C MET A 84 13.17 -6.18 -11.70
N GLN A 85 12.45 -7.03 -12.44
CA GLN A 85 12.59 -7.15 -13.88
C GLN A 85 12.30 -5.82 -14.59
N ILE A 86 11.17 -5.19 -14.25
CA ILE A 86 10.80 -3.88 -14.82
C ILE A 86 11.87 -2.83 -14.49
N GLY A 87 12.43 -2.84 -13.28
CA GLY A 87 13.52 -1.95 -12.88
C GLY A 87 14.73 -2.08 -13.81
N LEU A 88 15.14 -3.32 -14.12
CA LEU A 88 16.24 -3.58 -15.05
C LEU A 88 15.92 -3.09 -16.46
N ASP A 89 14.72 -3.35 -16.96
CA ASP A 89 14.31 -2.93 -18.31
C ASP A 89 14.33 -1.40 -18.46
N VAL A 90 13.89 -0.67 -17.42
CA VAL A 90 13.95 0.79 -17.39
C VAL A 90 15.39 1.30 -17.45
N ASP A 91 16.31 0.69 -16.71
CA ASP A 91 17.73 1.06 -16.73
C ASP A 91 18.39 0.77 -18.09
N VAL A 92 18.05 -0.36 -18.72
CA VAL A 92 18.49 -0.70 -20.08
C VAL A 92 18.00 0.34 -21.09
N GLN A 93 16.71 0.66 -21.10
CA GLN A 93 16.14 1.67 -22.00
C GLN A 93 16.79 3.05 -21.80
N LYS A 94 17.05 3.43 -20.54
CA LYS A 94 17.74 4.68 -20.22
C LYS A 94 19.16 4.71 -20.77
N LEU A 95 19.90 3.59 -20.66
CA LEU A 95 21.24 3.46 -21.20
C LEU A 95 21.24 3.57 -22.74
N GLU A 96 20.33 2.86 -23.41
CA GLU A 96 20.18 2.91 -24.88
C GLU A 96 19.84 4.31 -25.37
N ALA A 97 18.86 4.97 -24.75
CA ALA A 97 18.48 6.34 -25.08
C ALA A 97 19.66 7.31 -24.93
N SER A 98 20.49 7.13 -23.90
CA SER A 98 21.69 7.95 -23.69
C SER A 98 22.74 7.75 -24.79
N LYS A 99 22.95 6.50 -25.25
CA LYS A 99 23.88 6.17 -26.35
C LYS A 99 23.38 6.76 -27.66
N LEU A 100 22.09 6.60 -27.96
CA LEU A 100 21.45 7.17 -29.16
C LEU A 100 21.57 8.69 -29.20
N ARG A 101 21.35 9.39 -28.07
CA ARG A 101 21.52 10.84 -27.99
C ARG A 101 22.96 11.27 -28.29
N LYS A 102 23.96 10.54 -27.79
CA LYS A 102 25.38 10.83 -28.07
C LYS A 102 25.70 10.60 -29.55
N GLY A 103 25.24 9.49 -30.12
CA GLY A 103 25.43 9.20 -31.55
C GLY A 103 24.78 10.25 -32.46
N LYS A 104 23.55 10.68 -32.14
CA LYS A 104 22.85 11.73 -32.87
C LYS A 104 23.62 13.05 -32.89
N LYS A 105 24.12 13.50 -31.73
CA LYS A 105 24.90 14.75 -31.63
C LYS A 105 26.14 14.71 -32.51
N LYS A 106 26.88 13.60 -32.49
CA LYS A 106 28.06 13.42 -33.33
C LYS A 106 27.71 13.47 -34.83
N ALA A 107 26.65 12.75 -35.24
CA ALA A 107 26.21 12.76 -36.62
C ALA A 107 25.74 14.14 -37.10
N GLU A 108 25.16 14.94 -36.20
CA GLU A 108 24.75 16.33 -36.47
C GLU A 108 25.95 17.24 -36.64
N GLU A 109 26.96 17.14 -35.77
CA GLU A 109 28.25 17.85 -35.91
C GLU A 109 28.96 17.50 -37.23
N ASP A 110 29.03 16.21 -37.57
CA ASP A 110 29.64 15.73 -38.81
C ASP A 110 28.89 16.26 -40.05
N LEU A 111 27.56 16.29 -40.01
CA LEU A 111 26.72 16.83 -41.08
C LEU A 111 26.93 18.35 -41.27
N ASP A 112 27.02 19.11 -40.18
CA ASP A 112 27.28 20.55 -40.23
C ASP A 112 28.67 20.84 -40.80
N SER A 113 29.68 20.06 -40.42
CA SER A 113 31.02 20.18 -41.01
C SER A 113 30.99 19.89 -42.52
N LEU A 114 30.37 18.77 -42.93
CA LEU A 114 30.25 18.40 -44.33
C LEU A 114 29.52 19.47 -45.16
N LYS A 115 28.45 20.05 -44.59
CA LYS A 115 27.69 21.15 -45.19
C LYS A 115 28.56 22.39 -45.39
N MET A 116 29.43 22.71 -44.44
CA MET A 116 30.36 23.82 -44.56
C MET A 116 31.42 23.59 -45.64
N ASP A 117 31.98 22.38 -45.73
CA ASP A 117 32.98 22.06 -46.75
C ASP A 117 32.39 22.01 -48.16
N TYR A 118 31.16 21.50 -48.30
CA TYR A 118 30.43 21.57 -49.57
C TYR A 118 30.22 23.02 -50.04
N LYS A 119 29.83 23.92 -49.12
CA LYS A 119 29.69 25.36 -49.45
C LYS A 119 31.01 25.97 -49.92
N LYS A 120 32.12 25.64 -49.25
CA LYS A 120 33.46 26.10 -49.67
C LYS A 120 33.83 25.57 -51.06
N LEU A 121 33.61 24.28 -51.33
CA LEU A 121 33.89 23.68 -52.62
C LEU A 121 33.10 24.39 -53.75
N GLY A 122 31.82 24.67 -53.52
CA GLY A 122 31.00 25.43 -54.47
C GLY A 122 31.54 26.84 -54.74
N LEU A 123 32.07 27.52 -53.72
CA LEU A 123 32.75 28.82 -53.89
C LEU A 123 34.04 28.68 -54.71
N LEU A 124 34.87 27.68 -54.42
CA LEU A 124 36.11 27.40 -55.15
C LEU A 124 35.85 27.09 -56.63
N MET A 125 34.81 26.32 -56.95
CA MET A 125 34.45 26.02 -58.34
C MET A 125 33.97 27.26 -59.10
N ARG A 126 33.29 28.20 -58.42
CA ARG A 126 32.86 29.47 -59.04
C ARG A 126 34.05 30.38 -59.36
N THR A 127 34.99 30.54 -58.43
CA THR A 127 36.21 31.33 -58.67
C THR A 127 37.10 30.70 -59.74
N ALA A 128 37.28 29.38 -59.73
CA ALA A 128 38.07 28.66 -60.74
C ALA A 128 37.47 28.74 -62.16
N ARG A 129 36.13 28.80 -62.30
CA ARG A 129 35.47 29.05 -63.59
C ARG A 129 35.67 30.50 -64.07
N LEU A 130 35.64 31.47 -63.17
CA LEU A 130 35.77 32.89 -63.51
C LEU A 130 37.18 33.25 -64.00
N GLY A 131 38.22 32.53 -63.55
CA GLY A 131 39.60 32.72 -64.02
C GLY A 131 39.90 32.21 -65.44
N LYS A 132 38.95 31.56 -66.12
CA LYS A 132 39.15 30.98 -67.47
C LYS A 132 38.60 31.83 -68.62
N THR A 133 38.03 33.00 -68.37
CA THR A 133 37.51 33.92 -69.41
C THR A 133 38.39 35.16 -69.61
N SER A 134 39.69 35.06 -69.37
CA SER A 134 40.67 36.07 -69.80
C SER A 134 41.29 35.61 -71.11
N GLU A 135 40.69 36.04 -72.22
CA GLU A 135 41.30 36.05 -73.56
C GLU A 135 41.31 37.50 -74.05
#